data_AF-A0A6G0VP53-F1
#
_entry.id   AF-A0A6G0VP53-F1
#
_cell.length_a   1.000
_cell.length_b   1.000
_cell.length_c   1.000
_cell.angle_alpha   90.00
_cell.angle_beta   90.00
_cell.angle_gamma   90.00
#
_symmetry.space_group_name_H-M   'P 1'
#
loop_
_entity.id
_entity.type
_entity.pdbx_description
1 polymer ?
#
loop_
_entity_poly.entity_id
_entity_poly.type
_entity_poly.pdbx_seq_one_letter_code
_entity_poly.pdbx_strand_id
1 'polypeptide(L)'
;MIDTVDIEGLLNPTVSSLDILSEDQQFYVDADGLPICDHNSFVLPKHQCCAAHTLNLISSTDIRSALETPSYKRQSRQTFAKCNNIWNKQNRSKLVADSIKNAIGIHLITPNETRWNSTFDSVKCTLKYLQPTTKINILCNSLKIVQFSKTDILFLEEFVKTMSPISIALDTVA
;
A
#
# COMPACT_ATOMS: atom_id res chain seq x y z
N MET A 1 -6.14 -34.46 -13.06
CA MET A 1 -4.82 -34.59 -12.45
C MET A 1 -4.20 -33.21 -12.38
N ILE A 2 -4.35 -32.57 -11.22
CA ILE A 2 -3.63 -31.46 -10.60
C ILE A 2 -4.44 -31.19 -9.33
N ASP A 3 -3.80 -31.35 -8.17
CA ASP A 3 -4.41 -31.46 -6.86
C ASP A 3 -4.93 -30.12 -6.32
N THR A 4 -6.09 -30.18 -5.64
CA THR A 4 -6.65 -29.13 -4.77
C THR A 4 -6.10 -29.34 -3.36
N VAL A 5 -5.48 -28.31 -2.77
CA VAL A 5 -5.16 -28.28 -1.33
C VAL A 5 -5.94 -27.15 -0.67
N ASP A 6 -6.69 -27.55 0.34
CA ASP A 6 -7.53 -26.76 1.23
C ASP A 6 -6.80 -25.57 1.86
N ILE A 7 -7.45 -24.39 1.83
CA ILE A 7 -7.10 -23.23 2.66
C ILE A 7 -8.23 -23.03 3.67
N GLU A 8 -8.25 -23.85 4.70
CA GLU A 8 -9.03 -23.67 5.92
C GLU A 8 -8.12 -24.10 7.07
N GLY A 9 -7.43 -23.13 7.68
CA GLY A 9 -6.50 -23.47 8.75
C GLY A 9 -5.56 -22.35 9.20
N LEU A 10 -6.03 -21.11 9.32
CA LEU A 10 -5.28 -20.11 10.10
C LEU A 10 -6.18 -19.01 10.66
N LEU A 11 -6.94 -19.38 11.70
CA LEU A 11 -7.47 -18.48 12.71
C LEU A 11 -7.37 -19.19 14.07
N ASN A 12 -6.20 -18.99 14.72
CA ASN A 12 -5.89 -18.78 16.15
C ASN A 12 -6.79 -19.41 17.24
N PRO A 13 -6.24 -19.84 18.41
CA PRO A 13 -5.64 -18.86 19.33
C PRO A 13 -4.55 -19.38 20.31
N THR A 14 -3.98 -18.44 21.08
CA THR A 14 -3.19 -18.63 22.32
C THR A 14 -1.85 -19.36 22.21
N VAL A 15 -0.79 -18.62 21.90
CA VAL A 15 0.48 -18.84 22.61
C VAL A 15 0.69 -17.61 23.48
N SER A 16 0.67 -17.87 24.78
CA SER A 16 0.93 -16.93 25.86
C SER A 16 2.19 -16.11 25.56
N SER A 17 2.20 -14.83 25.94
CA SER A 17 3.36 -13.93 25.87
C SER A 17 4.50 -14.34 26.84
N LEU A 18 4.70 -15.63 27.11
CA LEU A 18 5.61 -16.14 28.13
C LEU A 18 6.55 -17.28 27.68
N ASP A 19 6.59 -17.65 26.40
CA ASP A 19 7.41 -18.81 25.94
C ASP A 19 8.73 -18.43 25.24
N ILE A 20 9.33 -17.28 25.55
CA ILE A 20 10.71 -16.95 25.12
C ILE A 20 11.54 -16.45 26.30
N LEU A 21 11.49 -17.17 27.43
CA LEU A 21 12.43 -16.99 28.53
C LEU A 21 12.84 -18.35 29.07
N SER A 22 13.87 -18.95 28.45
CA SER A 22 14.99 -19.63 29.15
C SER A 22 15.69 -20.57 28.17
N GLU A 23 16.93 -20.24 27.83
CA GLU A 23 18.00 -21.23 27.78
C GLU A 23 19.29 -20.47 28.11
N ASP A 24 19.94 -20.93 29.18
CA ASP A 24 21.02 -20.27 29.89
C ASP A 24 22.22 -19.98 28.98
N GLN A 25 22.50 -18.70 28.73
CA GLN A 25 23.79 -18.30 28.17
C GLN A 25 24.80 -18.19 29.32
N GLN A 26 25.29 -19.35 29.76
CA GLN A 26 26.34 -19.44 30.77
C GLN A 26 27.64 -18.89 30.17
N PHE A 27 28.06 -17.72 30.65
CA PHE A 27 29.30 -17.09 30.25
C PHE A 27 30.45 -17.73 31.00
N TYR A 28 31.27 -18.52 30.32
CA TYR A 28 32.48 -19.10 30.91
C TYR A 28 33.53 -17.99 31.08
N VAL A 29 34.03 -17.85 32.31
CA VAL A 29 35.10 -16.92 32.69
C VAL A 29 36.38 -17.71 32.89
N ASP A 30 37.50 -17.17 32.39
CA ASP A 30 38.83 -17.72 32.68
C ASP A 30 39.21 -17.49 34.16
N ALA A 31 40.32 -18.09 34.61
CA ALA A 31 40.84 -17.93 35.98
C ALA A 31 41.09 -16.46 36.39
N ASP A 32 41.21 -15.57 35.39
CA ASP A 32 41.40 -14.12 35.56
C ASP A 32 40.09 -13.31 35.37
N GLY A 33 38.94 -13.97 35.24
CA GLY A 33 37.62 -13.32 35.12
C GLY A 33 37.34 -12.70 33.75
N LEU A 34 38.14 -13.00 32.73
CA LEU A 34 37.96 -12.48 31.37
C LEU A 34 36.98 -13.34 30.54
N PRO A 35 36.20 -12.70 29.65
CA PRO A 35 35.38 -13.39 28.64
C PRO A 35 36.18 -14.37 27.78
N ILE A 36 35.83 -15.65 27.79
CA ILE A 36 36.33 -16.58 26.76
C ILE A 36 35.60 -16.25 25.45
N CYS A 37 36.23 -15.44 24.59
CA CYS A 37 35.75 -15.28 23.23
C CYS A 37 36.23 -16.49 22.41
N ASP A 38 35.37 -17.52 22.30
CA ASP A 38 35.58 -18.58 21.31
C ASP A 38 35.64 -17.95 19.91
N HIS A 39 36.85 -17.83 19.36
CA HIS A 39 37.18 -17.21 18.08
C HIS A 39 36.48 -17.87 16.88
N ASN A 40 35.72 -18.94 17.10
CA ASN A 40 34.94 -19.66 16.09
C ASN A 40 33.42 -19.46 16.17
N SER A 41 32.90 -18.66 17.11
CA SER A 41 31.46 -18.46 17.28
C SER A 41 30.97 -17.16 16.61
N PHE A 42 30.95 -17.13 15.27
CA PHE A 42 30.32 -16.02 14.55
C PHE A 42 28.80 -16.14 14.65
N VAL A 43 28.18 -15.35 15.54
CA VAL A 43 26.73 -15.23 15.64
C VAL A 43 26.25 -14.09 14.74
N LEU A 44 25.27 -14.38 13.87
CA LEU A 44 24.63 -13.35 13.07
C LEU A 44 23.90 -12.35 13.98
N PRO A 45 23.96 -11.04 13.69
CA PRO A 45 23.14 -10.07 14.37
C PRO A 45 21.66 -10.45 14.32
N LYS A 46 20.92 -10.12 15.38
CA LYS A 46 19.47 -10.33 15.40
C LYS A 46 18.83 -9.70 14.16
N HIS A 47 17.86 -10.42 13.58
CA HIS A 47 17.11 -9.97 12.41
C HIS A 47 16.60 -8.54 12.62
N GLN A 48 16.95 -7.64 11.71
CA GLN A 48 16.50 -6.25 11.74
C GLN A 48 15.24 -6.12 10.89
N CYS A 49 14.20 -5.50 11.45
CA CYS A 49 12.98 -5.24 10.70
C CYS A 49 13.22 -4.12 9.68
N CYS A 50 12.76 -4.34 8.44
CA CYS A 50 12.78 -3.30 7.41
C CYS A 50 11.80 -2.18 7.77
N ALA A 51 12.28 -0.95 7.91
CA ALA A 51 11.45 0.21 8.23
C ALA A 51 10.31 0.41 7.23
N ALA A 52 10.59 0.20 5.93
CA ALA A 52 9.57 0.27 4.89
C ALA A 52 8.48 -0.78 5.11
N HIS A 53 8.85 -2.02 5.47
CA HIS A 53 7.89 -3.08 5.77
C HIS A 53 7.02 -2.76 6.99
N THR A 54 7.60 -2.16 8.04
CA THR A 54 6.84 -1.73 9.23
C THR A 54 5.84 -0.62 8.89
N LEU A 55 6.26 0.42 8.17
CA LEU A 55 5.38 1.52 7.75
C LEU A 55 4.22 1.01 6.88
N ASN A 56 4.54 0.10 5.98
CA ASN A 56 3.61 -0.60 5.12
C ASN A 56 2.54 -1.37 5.91
N LEU A 57 2.97 -2.12 6.94
CA LEU A 57 2.07 -2.85 7.82
C LEU A 57 1.15 -1.91 8.61
N ILE A 58 1.68 -0.78 9.09
CA ILE A 58 0.89 0.25 9.79
C ILE A 58 -0.19 0.79 8.86
N SER A 59 0.15 1.24 7.65
CA SER A 59 -0.82 1.76 6.68
C SER A 59 -1.91 0.76 6.34
N SER A 60 -1.54 -0.48 6.01
CA SER A 60 -2.52 -1.52 5.65
C SER A 60 -3.44 -1.88 6.80
N THR A 61 -2.94 -1.84 8.02
CA THR A 61 -3.73 -2.13 9.22
C THR A 61 -4.73 -1.02 9.48
N ASP A 62 -4.30 0.24 9.39
CA ASP A 62 -5.18 1.39 9.57
C ASP A 62 -6.26 1.48 8.48
N ILE A 63 -5.90 1.24 7.22
CA ILE A 63 -6.87 1.16 6.11
C ILE A 63 -7.91 0.05 6.37
N ARG A 64 -7.48 -1.12 6.84
CA ARG A 64 -8.41 -2.22 7.18
C ARG A 64 -9.40 -1.80 8.27
N SER A 65 -8.92 -1.16 9.33
CA SER A 65 -9.78 -0.65 10.40
C SER A 65 -10.73 0.44 9.91
N ALA A 66 -10.28 1.36 9.06
CA ALA A 66 -11.14 2.38 8.47
C ALA A 66 -12.27 1.78 7.61
N LEU A 67 -12.01 0.67 6.91
CA LEU A 67 -12.98 -0.05 6.09
C LEU A 67 -14.07 -0.78 6.90
N GLU A 68 -13.97 -0.86 8.22
CA GLU A 68 -15.06 -1.34 9.08
C GLU A 68 -16.22 -0.34 9.15
N THR A 69 -15.94 0.96 8.92
CA THR A 69 -16.99 1.98 8.87
C THR A 69 -17.77 1.88 7.54
N PRO A 70 -19.08 1.56 7.54
CA PRO A 70 -19.81 1.26 6.30
C PRO A 70 -19.90 2.43 5.31
N SER A 71 -20.04 3.67 5.81
CA SER A 71 -20.09 4.88 4.99
C SER A 71 -18.76 5.12 4.25
N TYR A 72 -17.64 5.05 4.98
CA TYR A 72 -16.29 5.14 4.42
C TYR A 72 -16.03 4.04 3.40
N LYS A 73 -16.32 2.78 3.76
CA LYS A 73 -16.17 1.61 2.88
C LYS A 73 -16.91 1.80 1.56
N ARG A 74 -18.15 2.28 1.61
CA ARG A 74 -18.96 2.54 0.42
C ARG A 74 -18.34 3.63 -0.45
N GLN A 75 -18.02 4.78 0.14
CA GLN A 75 -17.45 5.92 -0.60
C GLN A 75 -16.09 5.57 -1.22
N SER A 76 -15.23 4.91 -0.44
CA SER A 76 -13.92 4.42 -0.87
C SER A 76 -14.04 3.48 -2.08
N ARG A 77 -14.86 2.42 -1.97
CA ARG A 77 -15.06 1.46 -3.07
C ARG A 77 -15.62 2.13 -4.32
N GLN A 78 -16.59 3.03 -4.19
CA GLN A 78 -17.17 3.74 -5.32
C GLN A 78 -16.14 4.62 -6.02
N THR A 79 -15.37 5.38 -5.25
CA THR A 79 -14.38 6.32 -5.79
C THR A 79 -13.21 5.59 -6.45
N PHE A 80 -12.66 4.57 -5.79
CA PHE A 80 -11.57 3.78 -6.36
C PHE A 80 -12.01 2.95 -7.57
N ALA A 81 -13.26 2.47 -7.60
CA ALA A 81 -13.79 1.82 -8.80
C ALA A 81 -13.81 2.75 -10.02
N LYS A 82 -14.14 4.03 -9.84
CA LYS A 82 -14.09 5.04 -10.92
C LYS A 82 -12.65 5.28 -11.38
N CYS A 83 -11.71 5.46 -10.44
CA CYS A 83 -10.30 5.64 -10.75
C CYS A 83 -9.75 4.43 -11.54
N ASN A 84 -9.98 3.22 -11.04
CA ASN A 84 -9.57 1.97 -11.69
C ASN A 84 -10.18 1.82 -13.07
N ASN A 85 -11.43 2.24 -13.29
CA ASN A 85 -12.06 2.18 -14.61
C ASN A 85 -11.28 3.02 -15.64
N ILE A 86 -10.90 4.24 -15.28
CA ILE A 86 -10.12 5.13 -16.15
C ILE A 86 -8.73 4.55 -16.40
N TRP A 87 -8.02 4.15 -15.35
CA TRP A 87 -6.67 3.59 -15.46
C TRP A 87 -6.66 2.32 -16.33
N ASN A 88 -7.63 1.43 -16.12
CA ASN A 88 -7.75 0.20 -16.91
C ASN A 88 -8.08 0.49 -18.38
N LYS A 89 -8.96 1.47 -18.67
CA LYS A 89 -9.27 1.85 -20.05
C LYS A 89 -8.07 2.47 -20.75
N GLN A 90 -7.30 3.30 -20.06
CA GLN A 90 -6.04 3.85 -20.57
C GLN A 90 -5.06 2.72 -20.91
N ASN A 91 -4.85 1.79 -19.99
CA ASN A 91 -3.85 0.73 -20.17
C ASN A 91 -4.23 -0.29 -21.25
N ARG A 92 -5.53 -0.48 -21.51
CA ARG A 92 -6.02 -1.43 -22.51
C ARG A 92 -6.08 -0.87 -23.94
N SER A 93 -6.06 0.45 -24.13
CA SER A 93 -6.24 1.05 -25.45
C SER A 93 -5.39 2.29 -25.65
N LYS A 94 -4.49 2.23 -26.65
CA LYS A 94 -3.68 3.37 -27.08
C LYS A 94 -4.54 4.57 -27.51
N LEU A 95 -5.63 4.33 -28.24
CA LEU A 95 -6.56 5.38 -28.67
C LEU A 95 -7.20 6.10 -27.47
N VAL A 96 -7.53 5.36 -26.42
CA VAL A 96 -8.05 5.94 -25.18
C VAL A 96 -6.94 6.71 -24.45
N ALA A 97 -5.74 6.16 -24.37
CA ALA A 97 -4.60 6.84 -23.75
C ALA A 97 -4.24 8.16 -24.44
N ASP A 98 -4.30 8.18 -25.78
CA ASP A 98 -4.10 9.39 -26.57
C ASP A 98 -5.26 10.38 -26.39
N SER A 99 -6.49 9.89 -26.32
CA SER A 99 -7.66 10.74 -26.04
C SER A 99 -7.57 11.41 -24.66
N ILE A 100 -7.11 10.67 -23.64
CA ILE A 100 -6.84 11.21 -22.30
C ILE A 100 -5.73 12.26 -22.40
N LYS A 101 -4.59 11.93 -23.02
CA LYS A 101 -3.47 12.88 -23.19
C LYS A 101 -3.88 14.15 -23.93
N ASN A 102 -4.72 14.05 -24.96
CA ASN A 102 -5.21 15.21 -25.70
C ASN A 102 -6.15 16.09 -24.84
N ALA A 103 -6.92 15.48 -23.94
CA ALA A 103 -7.85 16.21 -23.07
C ALA A 103 -7.16 16.90 -21.88
N ILE A 104 -6.23 16.21 -21.20
CA ILE A 104 -5.59 16.67 -19.96
C ILE A 104 -4.10 17.03 -20.11
N GLY A 105 -3.49 16.75 -21.26
CA GLY A 105 -2.09 17.07 -21.57
C GLY A 105 -1.07 15.99 -21.19
N ILE A 106 -1.47 14.98 -20.41
CA ILE A 106 -0.58 13.92 -19.93
C ILE A 106 -1.23 12.53 -19.99
N HIS A 107 -0.42 11.47 -19.95
CA HIS A 107 -0.92 10.15 -19.60
C HIS A 107 -1.04 10.04 -18.08
N LEU A 108 -2.13 9.46 -17.57
CA LEU A 108 -2.29 9.24 -16.14
C LEU A 108 -1.27 8.21 -15.65
N ILE A 109 -0.76 8.42 -14.44
CA ILE A 109 0.03 7.40 -13.73
C ILE A 109 -0.95 6.32 -13.28
N THR A 110 -0.70 5.07 -13.64
CA THR A 110 -1.54 3.94 -13.23
C THR A 110 -0.87 3.15 -12.11
N PRO A 111 -1.66 2.63 -11.14
CA PRO A 111 -1.11 1.93 -10.00
C PRO A 111 -0.42 0.65 -10.46
N ASN A 112 0.65 0.29 -9.76
CA ASN A 112 1.38 -0.95 -9.94
C ASN A 112 1.44 -1.67 -8.59
N GLU A 113 0.79 -2.83 -8.50
CA GLU A 113 0.71 -3.63 -7.28
C GLU A 113 2.08 -3.97 -6.68
N THR A 114 3.14 -4.07 -7.50
CA THR A 114 4.50 -4.37 -7.02
C THR A 114 5.23 -3.17 -6.43
N ARG A 115 4.73 -1.94 -6.65
CA ARG A 115 5.32 -0.71 -6.11
C ARG A 115 4.39 -0.10 -5.07
N TRP A 116 4.86 -0.07 -3.83
CA TRP A 116 4.05 0.23 -2.67
C TRP A 116 3.33 1.59 -2.69
N ASN A 117 3.99 2.66 -3.15
CA ASN A 117 3.41 4.01 -3.22
C ASN A 117 2.66 4.32 -4.52
N SER A 118 2.57 3.36 -5.45
CA SER A 118 2.02 3.62 -6.79
C SER A 118 0.56 4.08 -6.75
N THR A 119 -0.25 3.51 -5.86
CA THR A 119 -1.64 3.92 -5.67
C THR A 119 -1.73 5.38 -5.23
N PHE A 120 -0.87 5.82 -4.32
CA PHE A 120 -0.82 7.21 -3.88
C PHE A 120 -0.44 8.13 -5.04
N ASP A 121 0.61 7.81 -5.79
CA ASP A 121 1.07 8.61 -6.92
C ASP A 121 0.02 8.70 -8.03
N SER A 122 -0.64 7.58 -8.33
CA SER A 122 -1.76 7.51 -9.27
C SER A 122 -2.93 8.37 -8.84
N VAL A 123 -3.33 8.30 -7.57
CA VAL A 123 -4.42 9.13 -7.04
C VAL A 123 -4.05 10.60 -7.06
N LYS A 124 -2.85 10.96 -6.59
CA LYS A 124 -2.36 12.34 -6.57
C LYS A 124 -2.30 12.94 -7.97
N CYS A 125 -1.80 12.18 -8.95
CA CYS A 125 -1.79 12.56 -10.36
C CYS A 125 -3.23 12.74 -10.87
N THR A 126 -4.07 11.74 -10.65
CA THR A 126 -5.47 11.74 -11.10
C THR A 126 -6.22 12.95 -10.53
N LEU A 127 -6.13 13.22 -9.22
CA LEU A 127 -6.74 14.37 -8.57
C LEU A 127 -6.24 15.73 -9.12
N LYS A 128 -4.93 15.86 -9.37
CA LYS A 128 -4.35 17.09 -9.94
C LYS A 128 -4.99 17.47 -11.26
N TYR A 129 -5.25 16.47 -12.11
CA TYR A 129 -5.80 16.70 -13.44
C TYR A 129 -7.31 16.51 -13.51
N LEU A 130 -7.97 15.89 -12.53
CA LEU A 130 -9.43 15.71 -12.42
C LEU A 130 -10.21 16.92 -11.91
N GLN A 131 -9.53 18.03 -11.61
CA GLN A 131 -10.19 19.26 -11.21
C GLN A 131 -11.34 19.59 -12.18
N PRO A 132 -12.51 20.00 -11.67
CA PRO A 132 -13.77 20.02 -12.41
C PRO A 132 -13.69 20.99 -13.59
N THR A 133 -13.23 20.46 -14.71
CA THR A 133 -13.13 21.14 -15.99
C THR A 133 -14.09 20.46 -16.95
N THR A 134 -14.76 21.26 -17.77
CA THR A 134 -15.72 20.77 -18.78
C THR A 134 -15.10 19.69 -19.69
N LYS A 135 -13.79 19.76 -19.93
CA LYS A 135 -13.04 18.80 -20.76
C LYS A 135 -13.09 17.37 -20.23
N ILE A 136 -12.99 17.19 -18.91
CA ILE A 136 -12.96 15.85 -18.30
C ILE A 136 -14.35 15.24 -18.29
N ASN A 137 -15.38 16.04 -18.06
CA ASN A 137 -16.75 15.56 -18.15
C ASN A 137 -17.08 15.10 -19.58
N ILE A 138 -16.62 15.85 -20.60
CA ILE A 138 -16.73 15.45 -22.01
C ILE A 138 -15.97 14.15 -22.27
N LEU A 139 -14.74 14.02 -21.76
CA LEU A 139 -13.92 12.81 -21.89
C LEU A 139 -14.57 11.60 -21.21
N CYS A 140 -15.08 11.75 -19.98
CA CYS A 140 -15.79 10.68 -19.29
C CYS A 140 -17.03 10.24 -20.08
N ASN A 141 -17.77 11.19 -20.66
CA ASN A 141 -18.91 10.87 -21.51
C ASN A 141 -18.49 10.12 -22.79
N SER A 142 -17.44 10.57 -23.48
CA SER A 142 -16.95 9.91 -24.71
C SER A 142 -16.41 8.50 -24.44
N LEU A 143 -15.74 8.31 -23.30
CA LEU A 143 -15.19 7.02 -22.88
C LEU A 143 -16.20 6.11 -22.16
N LYS A 144 -17.45 6.57 -21.97
CA LYS A 144 -18.52 5.89 -21.23
C LYS A 144 -18.10 5.53 -19.79
N ILE A 145 -17.52 6.49 -19.09
CA ILE A 145 -17.05 6.37 -17.70
C ILE A 145 -17.95 7.22 -16.81
N VAL A 146 -18.25 6.72 -15.61
CA VAL A 146 -19.00 7.48 -14.60
C VAL A 146 -18.16 8.68 -14.15
N GLN A 147 -18.76 9.87 -14.19
CA GLN A 147 -18.11 11.10 -13.75
C GLN A 147 -17.84 11.10 -12.24
N PHE A 148 -16.81 11.85 -11.83
CA PHE A 148 -16.51 12.07 -10.43
C PHE A 148 -17.49 13.07 -9.84
N SER A 149 -18.12 12.71 -8.73
CA SER A 149 -18.94 13.65 -7.96
C SER A 149 -18.04 14.55 -7.11
N LYS A 150 -18.63 15.61 -6.54
CA LYS A 150 -17.94 16.45 -5.54
C LYS A 150 -17.47 15.63 -4.33
N THR A 151 -18.24 14.64 -3.90
CA THR A 151 -17.88 13.76 -2.78
C THR A 151 -16.67 12.88 -3.11
N ASP A 152 -16.55 12.43 -4.37
CA ASP A 152 -15.38 11.67 -4.81
C ASP A 152 -14.11 12.52 -4.79
N ILE A 153 -14.21 13.78 -5.25
CA ILE A 153 -13.07 14.71 -5.26
C ILE A 153 -12.61 15.00 -3.82
N LEU A 154 -13.54 15.33 -2.92
CA LEU A 154 -13.23 15.56 -1.50
C LEU A 154 -12.60 14.33 -0.85
N PHE A 155 -13.12 13.13 -1.15
CA PHE A 155 -12.53 11.89 -0.66
C PHE A 155 -11.09 11.70 -1.16
N LEU A 156 -10.81 11.95 -2.44
CA LEU A 156 -9.46 11.83 -3.00
C LEU A 156 -8.51 12.89 -2.40
N GLU A 157 -8.98 14.10 -2.14
CA GLU A 157 -8.21 15.14 -1.46
C GLU A 157 -7.83 14.72 -0.04
N GLU A 158 -8.79 14.20 0.72
CA GLU A 158 -8.55 13.68 2.07
C GLU A 158 -7.58 12.50 2.04
N PHE A 159 -7.77 11.55 1.11
CA PHE A 159 -6.87 10.41 0.93
C PHE A 159 -5.43 10.84 0.65
N VAL A 160 -5.21 11.81 -0.26
CA VAL A 160 -3.87 12.32 -0.55
C VAL A 160 -3.27 12.99 0.68
N LYS A 161 -4.07 13.76 1.43
CA LYS A 161 -3.62 14.43 2.65
C LYS A 161 -3.20 13.44 3.74
N THR A 162 -3.97 12.37 3.95
CA THR A 162 -3.70 11.37 5.00
C THR A 162 -2.55 10.44 4.63
N MET A 163 -2.44 10.03 3.37
CA MET A 163 -1.39 9.09 2.92
C MET A 163 -0.03 9.77 2.65
N SER A 164 -0.01 11.08 2.38
CA SER A 164 1.21 11.84 2.07
C SER A 164 2.38 11.61 3.04
N PRO A 165 2.24 11.71 4.37
CA PRO A 165 3.38 11.54 5.28
C PRO A 165 3.99 10.13 5.18
N ILE A 166 3.16 9.10 5.02
CA ILE A 166 3.64 7.72 4.90
C ILE A 166 4.33 7.51 3.56
N SER A 167 3.74 8.00 2.47
CA SER A 167 4.36 7.92 1.15
C SER A 167 5.73 8.62 1.09
N ILE A 168 5.86 9.80 1.70
CA ILE A 168 7.15 10.52 1.78
C ILE A 168 8.15 9.74 2.65
N ALA A 169 7.73 9.24 3.81
CA ALA A 169 8.61 8.47 4.68
C ALA A 169 9.14 7.23 3.95
N LEU A 170 8.27 6.52 3.23
CA LEU A 170 8.64 5.34 2.46
C LEU A 170 9.63 5.66 1.34
N ASP A 171 9.47 6.78 0.62
CA ASP A 171 10.44 7.19 -0.40
C ASP A 171 11.85 7.48 0.16
N THR A 172 11.97 7.71 1.48
CA THR A 172 13.27 7.91 2.14
C THR A 172 13.93 6.64 2.68
N VAL A 173 13.15 5.60 2.96
CA VAL A 173 13.63 4.37 3.64
C VAL A 173 13.47 3.09 2.81
N ALA A 174 12.88 3.18 1.61
CA ALA A 174 12.66 2.06 0.68
C ALA A 174 13.81 1.86 -0.30
#